data_AF-A0A1T5EHA4-F1
#
_entry.id   AF-A0A1T5EHA4-F1
#
_cell.length_a   1.000
_cell.length_b   1.000
_cell.length_c   1.000
_cell.angle_alpha   90.00
_cell.angle_beta   90.00
_cell.angle_gamma   90.00
#
_symmetry.space_group_name_H-M   'P 1'
#
loop_
_entity.id
_entity.type
_entity.pdbx_description
1 polymer ?
#
loop_
_entity_poly.entity_id
_entity_poly.type
_entity_poly.pdbx_seq_one_letter_code
_entity_poly.pdbx_strand_id
1 'polypeptide(L)'
;MFSGLWQMQSQEKHDSHREKIKELKTAFFTQELNLDKNKAQKFWPIYNEYESNLHELRKREHRDLPNLECITENEAEDMLEEYVAIEKQDYVLKEKLFKDLREIMSAQEIINLHKLEDEFHKKLIKEYRARKEREKQEEE
;
A
#
# COMPACT_ATOMS: atom_id res chain seq x y z
N MET A 1 10.26 -17.74 29.71
CA MET A 1 10.31 -16.31 29.33
C MET A 1 11.15 -16.10 28.07
N PHE A 2 10.83 -16.82 26.97
CA PHE A 2 11.58 -16.73 25.70
C PHE A 2 10.70 -16.43 24.48
N SER A 3 9.38 -16.52 24.59
CA SER A 3 8.43 -16.17 23.53
C SER A 3 8.36 -14.66 23.27
N GLY A 4 8.55 -13.82 24.29
CA GLY A 4 8.48 -12.35 24.15
C GLY A 4 9.62 -11.73 23.35
N LEU A 5 10.85 -12.30 23.44
CA LEU A 5 12.01 -11.76 22.72
C LEU A 5 11.93 -12.00 21.21
N TRP A 6 11.41 -13.17 20.80
CA TRP A 6 11.22 -13.52 19.38
C TRP A 6 10.08 -12.73 18.72
N GLN A 7 8.99 -12.50 19.46
CA GLN A 7 7.88 -11.70 18.95
C GLN A 7 8.29 -10.24 18.77
N MET A 8 9.03 -9.68 19.74
CA MET A 8 9.54 -8.31 19.68
C MET A 8 10.56 -8.11 18.54
N GLN A 9 11.47 -9.06 18.32
CA GLN A 9 12.45 -8.99 17.24
C GLN A 9 11.83 -9.16 15.84
N SER A 10 10.73 -9.93 15.72
CA SER A 10 9.98 -10.07 14.45
C SER A 10 9.19 -8.81 14.11
N GLN A 11 8.63 -8.14 15.12
CA GLN A 11 7.84 -6.92 14.97
C GLN A 11 8.73 -5.72 14.60
N GLU A 12 9.88 -5.56 15.27
CA GLU A 12 10.87 -4.52 14.93
C GLU A 12 11.40 -4.65 13.49
N LYS A 13 11.66 -5.87 13.02
CA LYS A 13 12.08 -6.10 11.63
C LYS A 13 11.00 -5.74 10.62
N HIS A 14 9.73 -6.03 10.93
CA HIS A 14 8.61 -5.72 10.06
C HIS A 14 8.37 -4.20 9.94
N ASP A 15 8.45 -3.50 11.07
CA ASP A 15 8.28 -2.05 11.13
C ASP A 15 9.43 -1.33 10.41
N SER A 16 10.68 -1.74 10.64
CA SER A 16 11.85 -1.19 9.95
C SER A 16 11.79 -1.37 8.42
N HIS A 17 11.31 -2.51 7.95
CA HIS A 17 11.15 -2.74 6.51
C HIS A 17 10.08 -1.84 5.89
N ARG A 18 8.94 -1.65 6.59
CA ARG A 18 7.87 -0.78 6.15
C ARG A 18 8.31 0.69 6.08
N GLU A 19 9.08 1.15 7.07
CA GLU A 19 9.67 2.50 7.06
C GLU A 19 10.61 2.68 5.88
N LYS A 20 11.48 1.71 5.61
CA LYS A 20 12.38 1.73 4.44
C LYS A 20 11.62 1.87 3.12
N ILE A 21 10.52 1.13 2.96
CA ILE A 21 9.67 1.23 1.77
C ILE A 21 9.05 2.62 1.64
N LYS A 22 8.55 3.19 2.74
CA LYS A 22 7.99 4.54 2.75
C LYS A 22 9.03 5.58 2.35
N GLU A 23 10.24 5.52 2.90
CA GLU A 23 11.35 6.41 2.54
C GLU A 23 11.68 6.33 1.04
N LEU A 24 11.80 5.11 0.50
CA LEU A 24 12.05 4.88 -0.92
C LEU A 24 10.93 5.46 -1.78
N LYS A 25 9.67 5.27 -1.38
CA LYS A 25 8.50 5.82 -2.09
C LYS A 25 8.51 7.35 -2.07
N THR A 26 8.79 7.94 -0.90
CA THR A 26 8.90 9.39 -0.73
C THR A 26 10.00 9.97 -1.61
N ALA A 27 11.19 9.38 -1.63
CA ALA A 27 12.29 9.82 -2.47
C ALA A 27 11.93 9.69 -3.97
N PHE A 28 11.39 8.53 -4.37
CA PHE A 28 11.01 8.26 -5.75
C PHE A 28 9.97 9.26 -6.27
N PHE A 29 8.87 9.48 -5.55
CA PHE A 29 7.83 10.41 -5.99
C PHE A 29 8.27 11.87 -5.94
N THR A 30 9.05 12.27 -4.93
CA THR A 30 9.60 13.64 -4.87
C THR A 30 10.44 13.95 -6.11
N GLN A 31 11.26 12.99 -6.55
CA GLN A 31 12.09 13.13 -7.74
C GLN A 31 11.27 13.11 -9.03
N GLU A 32 10.44 12.08 -9.24
CA GLU A 32 9.74 11.87 -10.51
C GLU A 32 8.60 12.87 -10.76
N LEU A 33 7.98 13.41 -9.70
CA LEU A 33 6.95 14.45 -9.81
C LEU A 33 7.54 15.88 -9.68
N ASN A 34 8.85 16.01 -9.53
CA ASN A 34 9.54 17.29 -9.32
C ASN A 34 8.87 18.14 -8.21
N LEU A 35 8.59 17.52 -7.06
CA LEU A 35 7.94 18.21 -5.95
C LEU A 35 8.93 19.17 -5.28
N ASP A 36 8.79 20.47 -5.57
CA ASP A 36 9.49 21.51 -4.81
C ASP A 36 8.99 21.57 -3.35
N LYS A 37 9.68 22.35 -2.50
CA LYS A 37 9.33 22.45 -1.08
C LYS A 37 7.88 22.89 -0.83
N ASN A 38 7.35 23.79 -1.65
CA ASN A 38 6.00 24.33 -1.48
C ASN A 38 4.93 23.32 -1.93
N LYS A 39 5.15 22.65 -3.07
CA LYS A 39 4.27 21.59 -3.57
C LYS A 39 4.29 20.38 -2.63
N ALA A 40 5.47 19.95 -2.18
CA ALA A 40 5.63 18.81 -1.27
C ALA A 40 4.86 19.01 0.05
N GLN A 41 4.91 20.20 0.63
CA GLN A 41 4.17 20.54 1.86
C GLN A 41 2.66 20.37 1.72
N LYS A 42 2.10 20.57 0.52
CA LYS A 42 0.68 20.38 0.24
C LYS A 42 0.34 18.95 -0.21
N PHE A 43 1.23 18.33 -0.98
CA PHE A 43 1.05 16.99 -1.54
C PHE A 43 1.05 15.90 -0.46
N TRP A 44 2.05 15.88 0.41
CA TRP A 44 2.25 14.78 1.34
C TRP A 44 1.09 14.56 2.32
N PRO A 45 0.44 15.59 2.89
CA PRO A 45 -0.74 15.40 3.72
C PRO A 45 -1.88 14.66 2.99
N ILE A 46 -2.20 15.06 1.75
CA ILE A 46 -3.26 14.45 0.93
C ILE A 46 -2.89 13.00 0.61
N TYR A 47 -1.68 12.78 0.12
CA TYR A 47 -1.23 11.46 -0.31
C TYR A 47 -1.10 10.47 0.86
N ASN A 48 -0.59 10.93 2.00
CA ASN A 48 -0.46 10.09 3.19
C ASN A 48 -1.81 9.69 3.78
N GLU A 49 -2.80 10.59 3.75
CA GLU A 49 -4.17 10.25 4.16
C GLU A 49 -4.76 9.17 3.25
N TYR A 50 -4.66 9.35 1.92
CA TYR A 50 -5.09 8.35 0.95
C TYR A 50 -4.41 7.00 1.18
N GLU A 51 -3.08 6.97 1.30
CA GLU A 51 -2.32 5.74 1.52
C GLU A 51 -2.69 5.05 2.83
N SER A 52 -2.93 5.81 3.91
CA SER A 52 -3.35 5.25 5.19
C SER A 52 -4.72 4.57 5.07
N ASN A 53 -5.67 5.24 4.42
CA ASN A 53 -7.01 4.69 4.22
C ASN A 53 -7.00 3.48 3.28
N LEU A 54 -6.23 3.56 2.19
CA LEU A 54 -6.05 2.45 1.25
C LEU A 54 -5.38 1.25 1.92
N HIS A 55 -4.42 1.48 2.82
CA HIS A 55 -3.77 0.42 3.60
C HIS A 55 -4.78 -0.30 4.51
N GLU A 56 -5.62 0.43 5.24
CA GLU A 56 -6.67 -0.20 6.06
C GLU A 56 -7.71 -0.93 5.21
N LEU A 57 -8.06 -0.39 4.04
CA LEU A 57 -8.96 -1.06 3.09
C LEU A 57 -8.38 -2.38 2.58
N ARG A 58 -7.11 -2.37 2.15
CA ARG A 58 -6.40 -3.56 1.66
C ARG A 58 -6.21 -4.64 2.72
N LYS A 59 -6.00 -4.27 3.99
CA LYS A 59 -5.98 -5.25 5.09
C LYS A 59 -7.30 -6.01 5.18
N ARG A 60 -8.40 -5.30 4.93
CA ARG A 60 -9.75 -5.83 5.02
C ARG A 60 -10.12 -6.65 3.78
N GLU A 61 -9.58 -6.30 2.62
CA GLU A 61 -9.66 -7.06 1.36
C GLU A 61 -8.85 -8.36 1.40
N HIS A 62 -7.65 -8.34 1.96
CA HIS A 62 -6.76 -9.50 2.06
C HIS A 62 -6.92 -10.29 3.36
N ARG A 63 -8.11 -10.25 3.98
CA ARG A 63 -8.41 -11.12 5.12
C ARG A 63 -8.40 -12.57 4.63
N ASP A 64 -7.87 -13.47 5.46
CA ASP A 64 -7.86 -14.89 5.15
C ASP A 64 -9.29 -15.38 4.93
N LEU A 65 -9.51 -16.04 3.80
CA LEU A 65 -10.81 -16.61 3.51
C LEU A 65 -11.00 -17.86 4.36
N PRO A 66 -12.16 -17.99 5.05
CA PRO A 66 -12.49 -19.22 5.74
C PRO A 66 -12.60 -20.37 4.74
N ASN A 67 -12.44 -21.60 5.23
CA ASN A 67 -12.73 -22.77 4.42
C ASN A 67 -14.20 -22.73 3.98
N LEU A 68 -14.46 -22.86 2.67
CA LEU A 68 -15.81 -22.81 2.10
C LEU A 68 -16.74 -23.88 2.67
N GLU A 69 -16.18 -25.02 3.10
CA GLU A 69 -16.95 -26.09 3.77
C GLU A 69 -17.38 -25.71 5.20
N CYS A 70 -16.85 -24.62 5.74
CA CYS A 70 -17.07 -24.15 7.10
C CYS A 70 -17.93 -22.89 7.18
N ILE A 71 -18.46 -22.37 6.06
CA ILE A 71 -19.34 -21.21 6.03
C ILE A 71 -20.76 -21.59 5.61
N THR A 72 -21.72 -20.86 6.16
CA THR A 72 -23.13 -20.90 5.78
C THR A 72 -23.40 -20.02 4.57
N GLU A 73 -24.53 -20.21 3.91
CA GLU A 73 -24.97 -19.34 2.80
C GLU A 73 -25.07 -17.87 3.22
N ASN A 74 -25.54 -17.59 4.44
CA ASN A 74 -25.63 -16.22 4.94
C ASN A 74 -24.26 -15.58 5.13
N GLU A 75 -23.27 -16.32 5.64
CA GLU A 75 -21.90 -15.81 5.77
C GLU A 75 -21.26 -15.58 4.40
N ALA A 76 -21.58 -16.41 3.40
CA ALA A 76 -21.13 -16.19 2.03
C ALA A 76 -21.75 -14.91 1.42
N GLU A 77 -23.04 -14.64 1.68
CA GLU A 77 -23.70 -13.40 1.25
C GLU A 77 -23.06 -12.17 1.91
N ASP A 78 -22.79 -12.22 3.22
CA ASP A 78 -22.09 -11.13 3.93
C ASP A 78 -20.70 -10.86 3.33
N MET A 79 -19.98 -11.92 2.91
CA MET A 79 -18.69 -11.78 2.23
C MET A 79 -18.84 -11.13 0.85
N LEU A 80 -19.86 -11.49 0.07
CA LEU A 80 -20.16 -10.84 -1.22
C LEU A 80 -20.49 -9.36 -1.05
N GLU A 81 -21.31 -9.01 -0.05
CA GLU A 81 -21.61 -7.62 0.28
C GLU A 81 -20.34 -6.84 0.66
N GLU A 82 -19.46 -7.46 1.45
CA GLU A 82 -18.19 -6.86 1.88
C GLU A 82 -17.24 -6.63 0.69
N TYR A 83 -17.13 -7.56 -0.27
CA TYR A 83 -16.34 -7.35 -1.49
C TYR A 83 -16.82 -6.11 -2.26
N VAL A 84 -18.14 -6.00 -2.47
CA VAL A 84 -18.72 -4.84 -3.16
C VAL A 84 -18.53 -3.56 -2.34
N ALA A 85 -18.61 -3.63 -1.02
CA ALA A 85 -18.38 -2.48 -0.13
C ALA A 85 -16.93 -2.00 -0.20
N ILE A 86 -15.96 -2.91 -0.30
CA ILE A 86 -14.54 -2.58 -0.48
C ILE A 86 -14.32 -1.85 -1.81
N GLU A 87 -14.84 -2.36 -2.92
CA GLU A 87 -14.70 -1.72 -4.24
C GLU A 87 -15.31 -0.30 -4.25
N LYS A 88 -16.49 -0.13 -3.65
CA LYS A 88 -17.12 1.19 -3.50
C LYS A 88 -16.25 2.16 -2.71
N GLN A 89 -15.62 1.69 -1.63
CA GLN A 89 -14.75 2.53 -0.82
C GLN A 89 -13.45 2.88 -1.54
N ASP A 90 -12.85 1.96 -2.29
CA ASP A 90 -11.68 2.27 -3.13
C ASP A 90 -12.00 3.35 -4.16
N TYR A 91 -13.17 3.27 -4.82
CA TYR A 91 -13.64 4.31 -5.73
C TYR A 91 -13.74 5.68 -5.02
N VAL A 92 -14.39 5.74 -3.85
CA VAL A 92 -14.54 6.98 -3.09
C VAL A 92 -13.19 7.56 -2.65
N LEU A 93 -12.24 6.71 -2.24
CA LEU A 93 -10.89 7.14 -1.88
C LEU A 93 -10.14 7.74 -3.08
N LYS A 94 -10.25 7.11 -4.26
CA LYS A 94 -9.64 7.61 -5.51
C LYS A 94 -10.27 8.92 -5.97
N GLU A 95 -11.60 9.02 -5.92
CA GLU A 95 -12.32 10.25 -6.25
C GLU A 95 -11.87 11.41 -5.36
N LYS A 96 -11.80 11.18 -4.04
CA LYS A 96 -11.31 12.17 -3.08
C LYS A 96 -9.86 12.56 -3.37
N LEU A 97 -8.96 11.59 -3.55
CA LEU A 97 -7.55 11.84 -3.86
C LEU A 97 -7.42 12.76 -5.09
N PHE A 98 -8.10 12.42 -6.19
CA PHE A 98 -8.01 13.20 -7.41
C PHE A 98 -8.59 14.60 -7.23
N LYS A 99 -9.73 14.74 -6.55
CA LYS A 99 -10.33 16.04 -6.24
C LYS A 99 -9.35 16.92 -5.46
N ASP A 100 -8.79 16.41 -4.38
CA ASP A 100 -7.89 17.15 -3.50
C ASP A 100 -6.57 17.51 -4.21
N LEU A 101 -6.02 16.58 -5.01
CA LEU A 101 -4.81 16.85 -5.80
C LEU A 101 -5.04 17.87 -6.92
N ARG A 102 -6.23 17.94 -7.52
CA ARG A 102 -6.53 18.93 -8.58
C ARG A 102 -6.43 20.37 -8.10
N GLU A 103 -6.49 20.62 -6.79
CA GLU A 103 -6.29 21.94 -6.20
C GLU A 103 -4.83 22.40 -6.24
N ILE A 104 -3.88 21.46 -6.36
CA ILE A 104 -2.43 21.75 -6.27
C ILE A 104 -1.61 21.27 -7.48
N MET A 105 -2.17 20.39 -8.32
CA MET A 105 -1.52 19.84 -9.51
C MET A 105 -2.45 19.65 -10.71
N SER A 106 -1.86 19.62 -11.89
CA SER A 106 -2.54 19.38 -13.17
C SER A 106 -3.05 17.94 -13.28
N ALA A 107 -4.05 17.71 -14.15
CA ALA A 107 -4.55 16.37 -14.40
C ALA A 107 -3.45 15.45 -14.99
N GLN A 108 -2.53 16.01 -15.79
CA GLN A 108 -1.39 15.27 -16.33
C GLN A 108 -0.43 14.80 -15.23
N GLU A 109 -0.13 15.66 -14.25
CA GLU A 109 0.68 15.29 -13.08
C GLU A 109 0.00 14.18 -12.25
N ILE A 110 -1.32 14.23 -12.08
CA ILE A 110 -2.08 13.20 -11.35
C ILE A 110 -2.07 11.85 -12.08
N ILE A 111 -2.26 11.86 -13.40
CA ILE A 111 -2.15 10.63 -14.21
C ILE A 111 -0.72 10.08 -14.15
N ASN A 112 0.29 10.95 -14.13
CA ASN A 112 1.68 10.53 -13.95
C ASN A 112 1.92 9.92 -12.56
N LEU A 113 1.36 10.49 -11.49
CA LEU A 113 1.41 9.89 -10.15
C LEU A 113 0.86 8.45 -10.18
N HIS A 114 -0.29 8.22 -10.81
CA HIS A 114 -0.87 6.88 -10.91
C HIS A 114 0.06 5.90 -11.62
N LYS A 115 0.69 6.33 -12.73
CA LYS A 115 1.70 5.53 -13.43
C LYS A 115 2.93 5.23 -12.55
N LEU A 116 3.41 6.22 -11.80
CA LEU A 116 4.55 6.07 -10.90
C LEU A 116 4.26 5.13 -9.74
N GLU A 117 3.03 5.09 -9.23
CA GLU A 117 2.61 4.07 -8.26
C GLU A 117 2.81 2.67 -8.81
N ASP A 118 2.30 2.38 -10.01
CA ASP A 118 2.45 1.07 -10.65
C ASP A 118 3.93 0.70 -10.88
N GLU A 119 4.73 1.65 -11.35
CA GLU A 119 6.16 1.45 -11.56
C GLU A 119 6.90 1.16 -10.26
N PHE A 120 6.57 1.88 -9.18
CA PHE A 120 7.15 1.65 -7.87
C PHE A 120 6.80 0.26 -7.34
N HIS A 121 5.54 -0.16 -7.43
CA HIS A 121 5.13 -1.51 -7.03
C HIS A 121 5.85 -2.59 -7.84
N LYS A 122 5.97 -2.43 -9.17
CA LYS A 122 6.72 -3.36 -10.02
C LYS A 122 8.19 -3.44 -9.63
N LYS A 123 8.84 -2.30 -9.35
CA LYS A 123 10.24 -2.25 -8.89
C LYS A 123 10.40 -2.96 -7.54
N LEU A 124 9.51 -2.73 -6.58
CA LEU A 124 9.53 -3.41 -5.28
C LEU A 124 9.39 -4.93 -5.40
N ILE A 125 8.43 -5.41 -6.19
CA ILE A 125 8.22 -6.85 -6.39
C ILE A 125 9.45 -7.49 -7.04
N LYS A 126 10.05 -6.82 -8.02
CA LYS A 126 11.26 -7.30 -8.67
C LYS A 126 12.43 -7.42 -7.68
N GLU A 127 12.66 -6.41 -6.85
CA GLU A 127 13.74 -6.43 -5.86
C GLU A 127 13.50 -7.50 -4.79
N TYR A 128 12.26 -7.64 -4.32
CA TYR A 128 11.89 -8.68 -3.35
C TYR A 128 12.19 -10.09 -3.90
N ARG A 129 11.80 -10.37 -5.16
CA ARG A 129 12.08 -11.66 -5.80
C ARG A 129 13.58 -11.90 -5.98
N ALA A 130 14.31 -10.90 -6.47
CA ALA A 130 15.75 -11.00 -6.68
C ALA A 130 16.52 -11.24 -5.36
N ARG A 131 16.09 -10.59 -4.28
CA ARG A 131 16.66 -10.83 -2.95
C ARG A 131 16.45 -12.27 -2.48
N LYS A 132 15.22 -12.79 -2.62
CA LYS A 132 14.89 -14.16 -2.24
C LYS A 132 15.68 -15.20 -3.04
N GLU A 133 15.98 -14.93 -4.31
CA GLU A 133 16.82 -15.79 -5.15
C GLU A 133 18.29 -15.81 -4.68
N ARG A 134 18.84 -14.64 -4.31
CA ARG A 134 20.20 -14.54 -3.74
C ARG A 134 20.33 -15.29 -2.41
N GLU A 135 19.36 -15.13 -1.52
CA GLU A 135 19.34 -15.82 -0.22
C GLU A 135 19.34 -17.35 -0.40
N LYS A 136 18.63 -17.90 -1.39
CA LYS A 136 18.65 -19.34 -1.70
C LYS A 136 19.99 -19.83 -2.25
N GLN A 137 20.67 -19.03 -3.07
CA GLN A 137 21.97 -19.38 -3.65
C GLN A 137 23.10 -19.35 -2.62
N GLU A 138 22.95 -18.62 -1.52
CA GLU A 138 23.92 -18.55 -0.42
C GLU A 138 23.73 -19.69 0.60
N GLU A 139 22.57 -20.37 0.58
CA GLU A 139 22.24 -21.51 1.45
C GLU A 139 22.59 -22.88 0.82
N GLU A 140 22.87 -22.93 -0.49
CA GLU A 140 23.34 -24.10 -1.25
C GLU A 140 24.87 -24.17 -1.35
#